data_AF-A0A819YAG5-F1
#
_entry.id   AF-A0A819YAG5-F1
#
_cell.length_a   1.000
_cell.length_b   1.000
_cell.length_c   1.000
_cell.angle_alpha   90.00
_cell.angle_beta   90.00
_cell.angle_gamma   90.00
#
_symmetry.space_group_name_H-M   'P 1'
#
loop_
_entity.id
_entity.type
_entity.pdbx_description
1 polymer ?
#
loop_
_entity_poly.entity_id
_entity_poly.type
_entity_poly.pdbx_seq_one_letter_code
_entity_poly.pdbx_strand_id
1 'polypeptide(L)'
;MMNNPSNEVKISPSSKTMISAACSYLIRGIRELNLYSSNPLWTSTLTRTEQIHSTRLFLILTSISLLSVIGYVSLSVHTYEVTRNKFSISDFERLQARYPTTFESTCTKVSIPYNKFLNLSIRSHQVCSSPFIRRKWISSLYLYNATSYNILDFRTFGFSHYRSLRLLCLLARQAINDNYHAFNSTNFVELLTFSRAQFNDLADVLISNFKKNILANEKRTAKVTSLMIAQNRLLSALRTNYYTHSVPGSQSYKTYNALYLERNGINGSFCDCRSRNNQCTYPAGAFYNWTLPELGKPAKNNPPPQFQIPGLMAGCMPLDSMRQSTLECLYNQSCIDAISLQPKIFRPKALNASLSTFPLNSTIGSLFDESLFVEIWKNQSSFENYFAACQSQSLSYSYERRFHLGKIITMSLYVFGGLVTAWEL
;
A
#
# COMPACT_ATOMS: atom_id res chain seq x y z
N MET A 1 -13.58 35.64 -42.46
CA MET A 1 -15.00 35.57 -42.89
C MET A 1 -15.72 36.69 -42.18
N MET A 2 -15.91 37.79 -42.91
CA MET A 2 -17.24 38.22 -43.37
C MET A 2 -18.01 38.91 -42.25
N ASN A 3 -17.85 40.24 -42.23
CA ASN A 3 -18.82 41.18 -41.72
C ASN A 3 -20.22 40.77 -42.19
N ASN A 4 -21.17 40.71 -41.26
CA ASN A 4 -22.58 40.80 -41.61
C ASN A 4 -23.20 41.90 -40.73
N PRO A 5 -23.85 42.90 -41.32
CA PRO A 5 -24.33 44.06 -40.58
C PRO A 5 -25.60 43.73 -39.81
N SER A 6 -25.75 44.45 -38.72
CA SER A 6 -26.95 44.73 -37.95
C SER A 6 -28.25 44.68 -38.78
N ASN A 7 -29.04 43.62 -38.58
CA ASN A 7 -30.47 43.65 -38.86
C ASN A 7 -31.17 44.33 -37.69
N GLU A 8 -31.19 45.67 -37.71
CA GLU A 8 -32.31 46.38 -37.08
C GLU A 8 -33.58 45.94 -37.80
N VAL A 9 -34.36 45.09 -37.13
CA VAL A 9 -35.75 44.84 -37.53
C VAL A 9 -36.48 46.16 -37.35
N LYS A 10 -36.56 46.96 -38.42
CA LYS A 10 -37.51 48.06 -38.54
C LYS A 10 -38.91 47.45 -38.52
N ILE A 11 -39.47 47.40 -37.32
CA ILE A 11 -40.86 47.09 -37.07
C ILE A 11 -41.69 48.04 -37.94
N SER A 12 -42.36 47.49 -38.95
CA SER A 12 -43.30 48.19 -39.84
C SER A 12 -44.27 49.04 -39.02
N PRO A 13 -44.61 50.27 -39.45
CA PRO A 13 -45.57 51.12 -38.75
C PRO A 13 -46.93 50.42 -38.55
N SER A 14 -47.29 49.42 -39.37
CA SER A 14 -48.52 48.63 -39.20
C SER A 14 -48.47 47.62 -38.05
N SER A 15 -47.30 47.09 -37.71
CA SER A 15 -47.14 46.13 -36.60
C SER A 15 -47.07 46.83 -35.23
N LYS A 16 -46.51 48.05 -35.17
CA LYS A 16 -46.62 48.91 -33.98
C LYS A 16 -48.06 49.33 -33.73
N THR A 17 -48.83 49.66 -34.77
CA THR A 17 -50.25 50.01 -34.62
C THR A 17 -51.11 48.80 -34.28
N MET A 18 -50.80 47.60 -34.77
CA MET A 18 -51.53 46.37 -34.41
C MET A 18 -51.27 45.95 -32.95
N ILE A 19 -50.03 46.04 -32.47
CA ILE A 19 -49.69 45.76 -31.06
C ILE A 19 -50.26 46.87 -30.16
N SER A 20 -50.19 48.13 -30.59
CA SER A 20 -50.81 49.26 -29.89
C SER A 20 -52.34 49.13 -29.81
N ALA A 21 -53.00 48.68 -30.88
CA ALA A 21 -54.43 48.45 -30.92
C ALA A 21 -54.84 47.23 -30.08
N ALA A 22 -54.07 46.14 -30.11
CA ALA A 22 -54.31 44.98 -29.26
C ALA A 22 -54.10 45.32 -27.77
N CYS A 23 -53.05 46.07 -27.44
CA CYS A 23 -52.82 46.58 -26.08
C CYS A 23 -53.93 47.55 -25.66
N SER A 24 -54.37 48.47 -26.52
CA SER A 24 -55.43 49.41 -26.16
C SER A 24 -56.79 48.71 -25.99
N TYR A 25 -57.06 47.67 -26.78
CA TYR A 25 -58.25 46.81 -26.64
C TYR A 25 -58.19 45.97 -25.37
N LEU A 26 -57.03 45.39 -25.03
CA LEU A 26 -56.80 44.67 -23.76
C LEU A 26 -56.91 45.62 -22.55
N ILE A 27 -56.31 46.80 -22.61
CA ILE A 27 -56.37 47.81 -21.54
C ILE A 27 -57.81 48.29 -21.34
N ARG A 28 -58.56 48.48 -22.43
CA ARG A 28 -59.99 48.85 -22.36
C ARG A 28 -60.83 47.71 -21.81
N GLY A 29 -60.59 46.48 -22.27
CA GLY A 29 -61.23 45.26 -21.75
C GLY A 29 -60.96 45.03 -20.26
N ILE A 30 -59.73 45.25 -19.79
CA ILE A 30 -59.35 45.16 -18.36
C ILE A 30 -59.95 46.33 -17.56
N ARG A 31 -60.09 47.52 -18.16
CA ARG A 31 -60.69 48.69 -17.49
C ARG A 31 -62.19 48.56 -17.27
N GLU A 32 -62.87 47.88 -18.18
CA GLU A 32 -64.32 47.62 -18.16
C GLU A 32 -64.66 46.24 -17.54
N LEU A 33 -63.65 45.42 -17.25
CA LEU A 33 -63.82 44.10 -16.65
C LEU A 33 -64.44 44.22 -15.26
N ASN A 34 -65.59 43.59 -15.08
CA ASN A 34 -66.26 43.48 -13.80
C ASN A 34 -66.68 42.02 -13.59
N LEU A 35 -65.93 41.32 -12.75
CA LEU A 35 -66.19 39.90 -12.44
C LEU A 35 -67.46 39.70 -11.60
N TYR A 36 -68.03 40.76 -11.01
CA TYR A 36 -69.28 40.73 -10.23
C TYR A 36 -70.55 40.95 -11.07
N SER A 37 -70.42 41.29 -12.35
CA SER A 37 -71.55 41.69 -13.21
C SER A 37 -72.61 40.60 -13.43
N SER A 38 -72.29 39.34 -13.15
CA SER A 38 -73.10 38.16 -13.43
C SER A 38 -73.75 37.52 -12.19
N ASN A 39 -73.47 37.99 -10.98
CA ASN A 39 -73.90 37.33 -9.74
C ASN A 39 -75.02 38.13 -9.03
N PRO A 40 -76.28 37.64 -9.01
CA PRO A 40 -77.45 38.41 -8.58
C PRO A 40 -77.48 38.77 -7.08
N LEU A 41 -76.62 38.16 -6.26
CA LEU A 41 -76.50 38.41 -4.82
C LEU A 41 -75.73 39.69 -4.47
N TRP A 42 -74.77 40.09 -5.32
CA TRP A 42 -73.82 41.18 -5.02
C TRP A 42 -74.14 42.49 -5.75
N THR A 43 -74.96 42.41 -6.80
CA THR A 43 -75.47 43.57 -7.53
C THR A 43 -76.43 44.44 -6.71
N SER A 44 -77.04 43.89 -5.66
CA SER A 44 -77.93 44.63 -4.76
C SER A 44 -77.21 45.34 -3.60
N THR A 45 -75.94 45.01 -3.33
CA THR A 45 -75.20 45.46 -2.13
C THR A 45 -73.99 46.34 -2.44
N LEU A 46 -73.33 46.15 -3.59
CA LEU A 46 -72.12 46.90 -3.98
C LEU A 46 -72.39 47.83 -5.17
N THR A 47 -71.85 49.05 -5.12
CA THR A 47 -71.90 49.99 -6.26
C THR A 47 -71.01 49.52 -7.42
N ARG A 48 -71.36 49.88 -8.65
CA ARG A 48 -70.59 49.51 -9.87
C ARG A 48 -69.11 49.88 -9.76
N THR A 49 -68.79 50.98 -9.09
CA THR A 49 -67.42 51.44 -8.81
C THR A 49 -66.67 50.50 -7.87
N GLU A 50 -67.32 50.05 -6.78
CA GLU A 50 -66.72 49.10 -5.83
C GLU A 50 -66.48 47.73 -6.46
N GLN A 51 -67.39 47.26 -7.32
CA GLN A 51 -67.24 46.02 -8.07
C GLN A 51 -66.02 46.04 -9.01
N ILE A 52 -65.80 47.16 -9.70
CA ILE A 52 -64.63 47.35 -10.58
C ILE A 52 -63.34 47.45 -9.75
N HIS A 53 -63.36 48.13 -8.60
CA HIS A 53 -62.19 48.23 -7.72
C HIS A 53 -61.82 46.88 -7.08
N SER A 54 -62.80 46.09 -6.64
CA SER A 54 -62.57 44.73 -6.12
C SER A 54 -62.04 43.79 -7.21
N THR A 55 -62.58 43.87 -8.44
CA THR A 55 -62.07 43.11 -9.60
C THR A 55 -60.59 43.43 -9.88
N ARG A 56 -60.20 44.71 -9.82
CA ARG A 56 -58.80 45.13 -10.01
C ARG A 56 -57.89 44.65 -8.89
N LEU A 57 -58.34 44.75 -7.64
CA LEU A 57 -57.60 44.26 -6.48
C LEU A 57 -57.35 42.75 -6.59
N PHE A 58 -58.38 41.99 -6.96
CA PHE A 58 -58.29 40.55 -7.19
C PHE A 58 -57.27 40.19 -8.29
N LEU A 59 -57.30 40.88 -9.44
CA LEU A 59 -56.35 40.64 -10.53
C LEU A 59 -54.90 40.99 -10.15
N ILE A 60 -54.69 42.08 -9.39
CA ILE A 60 -53.36 42.47 -8.90
C ILE A 60 -52.84 41.43 -7.91
N LEU A 61 -53.66 41.04 -6.92
CA LEU A 61 -53.29 40.03 -5.93
C LEU A 61 -53.00 38.66 -6.59
N THR A 62 -53.82 38.27 -7.56
CA THR A 62 -53.59 37.04 -8.34
C THR A 62 -52.28 37.12 -9.10
N SER A 63 -51.98 38.24 -9.76
CA SER A 63 -50.73 38.42 -10.51
C SER A 63 -49.49 38.39 -9.61
N ILE A 64 -49.53 39.08 -8.46
CA ILE A 64 -48.44 39.07 -7.47
C ILE A 64 -48.22 37.67 -6.91
N SER A 65 -49.30 36.95 -6.59
CA SER A 65 -49.22 35.59 -6.05
C SER A 65 -48.62 34.62 -7.08
N LEU A 66 -49.02 34.70 -8.36
CA LEU A 66 -48.51 33.86 -9.43
C LEU A 66 -47.02 34.13 -9.69
N LEU A 67 -46.62 35.41 -9.72
CA LEU A 67 -45.21 35.80 -9.86
C LEU A 67 -44.36 35.33 -8.68
N SER A 68 -44.90 35.37 -7.46
CA SER A 68 -44.23 34.87 -6.26
C SER A 68 -44.01 33.36 -6.32
N VAL A 69 -45.01 32.60 -6.77
CA VAL A 69 -44.89 31.14 -6.99
C VAL A 69 -43.86 30.83 -8.07
N ILE A 70 -43.89 31.53 -9.20
CA ILE A 70 -42.93 31.32 -10.29
C ILE A 70 -41.51 31.65 -9.83
N GLY A 71 -41.32 32.75 -9.10
CA GLY A 71 -40.03 33.13 -8.52
C GLY A 71 -39.53 32.09 -7.53
N TYR A 72 -40.37 31.68 -6.57
CA TYR A 72 -40.06 30.65 -5.59
C TYR A 72 -39.67 29.33 -6.25
N VAL A 73 -40.46 28.85 -7.20
CA VAL A 73 -40.21 27.58 -7.89
C VAL A 73 -38.94 27.64 -8.74
N SER A 74 -38.69 28.76 -9.43
CA SER A 74 -37.51 28.90 -10.30
C SER A 74 -36.20 28.90 -9.52
N LEU A 75 -36.21 29.44 -8.30
CA LEU A 75 -35.06 29.54 -7.41
C LEU A 75 -34.89 28.30 -6.52
N SER A 76 -35.97 27.58 -6.25
CA SER A 76 -35.94 26.42 -5.35
C SER A 76 -35.32 25.19 -6.02
N VAL A 77 -34.25 24.70 -5.42
CA VAL A 77 -33.64 23.40 -5.73
C VAL A 77 -34.11 22.39 -4.69
N HIS A 78 -34.54 21.21 -5.13
CA HIS A 78 -34.98 20.15 -4.24
C HIS A 78 -34.04 18.95 -4.35
N THR A 79 -33.63 18.44 -3.20
CA THR A 79 -32.83 17.22 -3.08
C THR A 79 -33.76 16.02 -3.09
N TYR A 80 -33.56 15.11 -4.04
CA TYR A 80 -34.26 13.84 -4.11
C TYR A 80 -33.31 12.73 -3.66
N GLU A 81 -33.75 11.93 -2.70
CA GLU A 81 -33.01 10.76 -2.23
C GLU A 81 -33.56 9.49 -2.89
N VAL A 82 -32.66 8.66 -3.40
CA VAL A 82 -33.00 7.39 -4.04
C VAL A 82 -32.28 6.26 -3.33
N THR A 83 -33.04 5.28 -2.83
CA THR A 83 -32.50 4.06 -2.25
C THR A 83 -32.80 2.86 -3.16
N ARG A 84 -31.79 2.01 -3.41
CA ARG A 84 -31.93 0.77 -4.18
C ARG A 84 -31.44 -0.43 -3.37
N ASN A 85 -32.28 -1.47 -3.30
CA ASN A 85 -32.02 -2.67 -2.50
C ASN A 85 -31.44 -3.85 -3.31
N LYS A 86 -31.29 -3.70 -4.63
CA LYS A 86 -30.66 -4.67 -5.52
C LYS A 86 -29.93 -3.92 -6.63
N PHE A 87 -28.64 -4.20 -6.79
CA PHE A 87 -27.77 -3.57 -7.78
C PHE A 87 -26.60 -4.49 -8.12
N SER A 88 -26.07 -4.37 -9.33
CA SER A 88 -24.84 -5.06 -9.73
C SER A 88 -23.60 -4.24 -9.35
N ILE A 89 -22.42 -4.85 -9.45
CA ILE A 89 -21.14 -4.13 -9.26
C ILE A 89 -20.99 -2.97 -10.27
N SER A 90 -21.47 -3.14 -11.50
CA SER A 90 -21.44 -2.08 -12.51
C SER A 90 -22.39 -0.93 -12.18
N ASP A 91 -23.54 -1.23 -11.56
CA ASP A 91 -24.45 -0.20 -11.07
C ASP A 91 -23.83 0.60 -9.92
N PHE A 92 -23.16 -0.09 -8.99
CA PHE A 92 -22.41 0.53 -7.91
C PHE A 92 -21.36 1.50 -8.45
N GLU A 93 -20.46 1.02 -9.32
CA GLU A 93 -19.37 1.84 -9.87
C GLU A 93 -19.91 3.05 -10.66
N ARG A 94 -20.96 2.84 -11.46
CA ARG A 94 -21.58 3.90 -12.25
C ARG A 94 -22.24 4.97 -11.38
N LEU A 95 -22.98 4.58 -10.35
CA LEU A 95 -23.69 5.51 -9.47
C LEU A 95 -22.73 6.26 -8.55
N GLN A 96 -21.70 5.57 -8.03
CA GLN A 96 -20.65 6.19 -7.25
C GLN A 96 -19.86 7.21 -8.05
N ALA A 97 -19.52 6.91 -9.31
CA ALA A 97 -18.85 7.85 -10.20
C ALA A 97 -19.72 9.08 -10.53
N ARG A 98 -21.04 8.91 -10.55
CA ARG A 98 -22.00 9.99 -10.87
C ARG A 98 -22.35 10.88 -9.68
N TYR A 99 -22.40 10.32 -8.47
CA TYR A 99 -22.83 11.00 -7.25
C TYR A 99 -21.82 10.85 -6.10
N PRO A 100 -20.54 11.19 -6.30
CA PRO A 100 -19.48 10.83 -5.35
C PRO A 100 -19.64 11.43 -3.94
N THR A 101 -20.33 12.56 -3.81
CA THR A 101 -20.48 13.28 -2.53
C THR A 101 -21.66 12.81 -1.69
N THR A 102 -22.67 12.21 -2.30
CA THR A 102 -23.93 11.84 -1.65
C THR A 102 -24.21 10.33 -1.73
N PHE A 103 -23.32 9.58 -2.40
CA PHE A 103 -23.43 8.15 -2.56
C PHE A 103 -22.99 7.42 -1.30
N GLU A 104 -23.87 6.59 -0.76
CA GLU A 104 -23.60 5.73 0.38
C GLU A 104 -24.05 4.30 0.07
N SER A 105 -23.27 3.33 0.54
CA SER A 105 -23.57 1.91 0.40
C SER A 105 -23.05 1.18 1.62
N THR A 106 -23.93 0.44 2.30
CA THR A 106 -23.61 -0.26 3.54
C THR A 106 -23.11 -1.67 3.27
N CYS A 107 -22.13 -2.10 4.05
CA CYS A 107 -21.59 -3.45 4.05
C CYS A 107 -22.30 -4.28 5.12
N THR A 108 -22.95 -5.39 4.76
CA THR A 108 -23.64 -6.22 5.77
C THR A 108 -22.68 -7.13 6.51
N LYS A 109 -21.65 -7.61 5.82
CA LYS A 109 -20.51 -8.30 6.45
C LYS A 109 -19.43 -7.29 6.78
N VAL A 110 -19.58 -6.69 7.95
CA VAL A 110 -18.66 -5.68 8.50
C VAL A 110 -17.25 -6.21 8.74
N SER A 111 -17.05 -7.54 8.76
CA SER A 111 -15.77 -8.17 9.04
C SER A 111 -15.44 -9.19 7.95
N ILE A 112 -14.38 -8.92 7.17
CA ILE A 112 -14.00 -9.74 6.00
C ILE A 112 -12.53 -10.17 6.15
N PRO A 113 -12.21 -11.47 6.23
CA PRO A 113 -10.83 -11.92 6.32
C PRO A 113 -10.05 -11.60 5.04
N TYR A 114 -8.79 -11.18 5.18
CA TYR A 114 -7.96 -10.75 4.06
C TYR A 114 -7.83 -11.81 2.96
N ASN A 115 -7.79 -13.10 3.33
CA ASN A 115 -7.69 -14.20 2.38
C ASN A 115 -8.86 -14.32 1.39
N LYS A 116 -9.97 -13.58 1.59
CA LYS A 116 -11.09 -13.55 0.65
C LYS A 116 -10.82 -12.67 -0.56
N PHE A 117 -10.02 -11.61 -0.40
CA PHE A 117 -9.81 -10.61 -1.44
C PHE A 117 -8.35 -10.32 -1.74
N LEU A 118 -7.41 -10.79 -0.90
CA LEU A 118 -5.97 -10.73 -1.12
C LEU A 118 -5.39 -12.13 -1.27
N ASN A 119 -4.47 -12.27 -2.22
CA ASN A 119 -3.65 -13.46 -2.40
C ASN A 119 -2.20 -13.05 -2.63
N LEU A 120 -1.30 -13.58 -1.80
CA LEU A 120 0.13 -13.34 -1.89
C LEU A 120 0.83 -14.64 -2.25
N SER A 121 1.60 -14.63 -3.34
CA SER A 121 2.53 -15.71 -3.65
C SER A 121 3.97 -15.22 -3.62
N ILE A 122 4.84 -16.03 -3.02
CA ILE A 122 6.18 -15.63 -2.62
C ILE A 122 7.17 -16.55 -3.30
N ARG A 123 8.11 -15.97 -4.04
CA ARG A 123 9.24 -16.71 -4.61
C ARG A 123 10.50 -16.38 -3.83
N SER A 124 11.01 -17.36 -3.08
CA SER A 124 12.27 -17.22 -2.36
C SER A 124 13.49 -17.35 -3.27
N HIS A 125 14.60 -16.79 -2.84
CA HIS A 125 15.91 -16.87 -3.47
C HIS A 125 16.39 -18.32 -3.49
N GLN A 126 16.94 -18.73 -4.63
CA GLN A 126 17.31 -20.13 -4.89
C GLN A 126 18.30 -20.71 -3.87
N VAL A 127 19.12 -19.86 -3.23
CA VAL A 127 20.05 -20.29 -2.18
C VAL A 127 19.33 -21.01 -1.04
N CYS A 128 18.10 -20.60 -0.70
CA CYS A 128 17.31 -21.16 0.39
C CYS A 128 16.58 -22.46 0.03
N SER A 129 16.69 -22.94 -1.21
CA SER A 129 16.27 -24.28 -1.64
C SER A 129 17.42 -25.11 -2.21
N SER A 130 18.60 -24.50 -2.34
CA SER A 130 19.80 -25.08 -2.93
C SER A 130 20.42 -26.19 -2.07
N PRO A 131 21.35 -26.97 -2.64
CA PRO A 131 22.10 -27.94 -1.85
C PRO A 131 23.05 -27.32 -0.81
N PHE A 132 23.43 -26.05 -0.94
CA PHE A 132 24.36 -25.36 -0.04
C PHE A 132 23.82 -25.13 1.37
N ILE A 133 22.51 -25.22 1.57
CA ILE A 133 21.90 -25.17 2.91
C ILE A 133 21.51 -26.56 3.44
N ARG A 134 21.77 -27.62 2.68
CA ARG A 134 21.41 -29.00 3.08
C ARG A 134 22.49 -29.60 3.97
N ARG A 135 22.07 -30.56 4.80
CA ARG A 135 22.98 -31.27 5.73
C ARG A 135 24.20 -31.85 5.02
N LYS A 136 24.03 -32.45 3.83
CA LYS A 136 25.11 -33.11 3.07
C LYS A 136 26.26 -32.17 2.73
N TRP A 137 25.98 -30.96 2.24
CA TRP A 137 27.00 -29.95 1.97
C TRP A 137 27.67 -29.46 3.25
N ILE A 138 26.85 -29.08 4.24
CA ILE A 138 27.35 -28.55 5.49
C ILE A 138 28.26 -29.57 6.17
N SER A 139 27.89 -30.84 6.24
CA SER A 139 28.70 -31.90 6.84
C SER A 139 30.00 -32.16 6.08
N SER A 140 30.01 -32.02 4.75
CA SER A 140 31.26 -32.18 3.98
C SER A 140 32.30 -31.09 4.24
N LEU A 141 31.91 -29.98 4.88
CA LEU A 141 32.80 -28.90 5.28
C LEU A 141 33.33 -29.04 6.71
N TYR A 142 32.91 -30.07 7.45
CA TYR A 142 33.38 -30.27 8.82
C TYR A 142 34.79 -30.87 8.84
N LEU A 143 35.67 -30.25 9.63
CA LEU A 143 37.01 -30.76 9.92
C LEU A 143 37.21 -30.81 11.43
N TYR A 144 37.70 -31.93 11.94
CA TYR A 144 37.96 -32.12 13.38
C TYR A 144 39.03 -31.16 13.90
N ASN A 145 40.07 -30.88 13.10
CA ASN A 145 41.17 -29.97 13.42
C ASN A 145 40.96 -28.56 12.83
N ALA A 146 39.71 -28.13 12.60
CA ALA A 146 39.41 -26.82 12.01
C ALA A 146 40.09 -25.65 12.73
N THR A 147 40.23 -25.72 14.06
CA THR A 147 40.86 -24.68 14.88
C THR A 147 42.39 -24.61 14.75
N SER A 148 43.02 -25.57 14.09
CA SER A 148 44.46 -25.58 13.85
C SER A 148 44.87 -24.73 12.64
N TYR A 149 43.92 -24.38 11.78
CA TYR A 149 44.12 -23.55 10.60
C TYR A 149 44.09 -22.06 10.96
N ASN A 150 44.58 -21.22 10.03
CA ASN A 150 44.48 -19.77 10.14
C ASN A 150 43.02 -19.33 10.26
N ILE A 151 42.73 -18.31 11.08
CA ILE A 151 41.37 -17.79 11.28
C ILE A 151 40.75 -17.14 10.02
N LEU A 152 41.57 -16.80 9.02
CA LEU A 152 41.13 -16.36 7.69
C LEU A 152 40.90 -17.53 6.72
N ASP A 153 41.32 -18.74 7.09
CA ASP A 153 41.13 -19.93 6.28
C ASP A 153 39.68 -20.41 6.35
N PHE A 154 39.07 -20.61 5.19
CA PHE A 154 37.68 -21.05 5.11
C PHE A 154 37.46 -22.41 5.79
N ARG A 155 38.48 -23.26 5.87
CA ARG A 155 38.42 -24.56 6.57
C ARG A 155 38.12 -24.41 8.06
N THR A 156 38.51 -23.28 8.65
CA THR A 156 38.26 -22.98 10.06
C THR A 156 36.78 -22.76 10.34
N PHE A 157 36.06 -22.07 9.45
CA PHE A 157 34.70 -21.58 9.73
C PHE A 157 33.63 -21.94 8.70
N GLY A 158 33.98 -22.52 7.56
CA GLY A 158 33.06 -22.81 6.45
C GLY A 158 31.85 -23.62 6.90
N PHE A 159 32.05 -24.66 7.70
CA PHE A 159 30.97 -25.42 8.34
C PHE A 159 29.96 -24.51 9.07
N SER A 160 30.45 -23.58 9.90
CA SER A 160 29.59 -22.68 10.67
C SER A 160 28.92 -21.61 9.82
N HIS A 161 29.58 -21.10 8.78
CA HIS A 161 29.00 -20.15 7.84
C HIS A 161 27.81 -20.72 7.09
N TYR A 162 27.94 -21.91 6.52
CA TYR A 162 26.81 -22.53 5.81
C TYR A 162 25.70 -22.98 6.79
N ARG A 163 26.02 -23.25 8.07
CA ARG A 163 24.99 -23.37 9.13
C ARG A 163 24.28 -22.06 9.40
N SER A 164 24.99 -20.93 9.47
CA SER A 164 24.40 -19.59 9.62
C SER A 164 23.53 -19.24 8.42
N LEU A 165 23.98 -19.48 7.19
CA LEU A 165 23.18 -19.26 5.98
C LEU A 165 21.89 -20.10 5.99
N ARG A 166 21.99 -21.38 6.34
CA ARG A 166 20.83 -22.24 6.51
C ARG A 166 19.89 -21.68 7.57
N LEU A 167 20.41 -21.23 8.71
CA LEU A 167 19.60 -20.64 9.79
C LEU A 167 18.87 -19.39 9.30
N LEU A 168 19.54 -18.48 8.60
CA LEU A 168 18.93 -17.27 8.04
C LEU A 168 17.80 -17.62 7.05
N CYS A 169 18.00 -18.60 6.16
CA CYS A 169 16.96 -19.07 5.25
C CYS A 169 15.77 -19.71 6.00
N LEU A 170 16.03 -20.46 7.08
CA LEU A 170 14.98 -21.06 7.90
C LEU A 170 14.16 -19.99 8.63
N LEU A 171 14.84 -19.02 9.25
CA LEU A 171 14.20 -17.90 9.94
C LEU A 171 13.35 -17.07 8.99
N ALA A 172 13.89 -16.71 7.82
CA ALA A 172 13.15 -15.97 6.81
C ALA A 172 11.87 -16.71 6.38
N ARG A 173 11.98 -18.00 6.07
CA ARG A 173 10.82 -18.82 5.68
C ARG A 173 9.79 -18.93 6.81
N GLN A 174 10.25 -19.16 8.04
CA GLN A 174 9.36 -19.27 9.19
C GLN A 174 8.65 -17.94 9.46
N ALA A 175 9.39 -16.83 9.52
CA ALA A 175 8.81 -15.50 9.71
C ALA A 175 7.77 -15.18 8.63
N ILE A 176 8.06 -15.49 7.36
CA ILE A 176 7.11 -15.32 6.26
C ILE A 176 5.85 -16.17 6.47
N ASN A 177 6.00 -17.46 6.76
CA ASN A 177 4.86 -18.37 6.92
C ASN A 177 3.98 -17.97 8.11
N ASP A 178 4.59 -17.74 9.27
CA ASP A 178 3.88 -17.42 10.51
C ASP A 178 3.10 -16.10 10.35
N ASN A 179 3.73 -15.07 9.78
CA ASN A 179 3.05 -13.80 9.53
C ASN A 179 2.03 -13.90 8.40
N TYR A 180 2.27 -14.71 7.36
CA TYR A 180 1.30 -14.93 6.28
C TYR A 180 0.02 -15.60 6.79
N HIS A 181 0.14 -16.60 7.66
CA HIS A 181 -1.00 -17.22 8.32
C HIS A 181 -1.78 -16.21 9.17
N ALA A 182 -1.08 -15.40 9.98
CA ALA A 182 -1.71 -14.32 10.74
C ALA A 182 -2.42 -13.32 9.81
N PHE A 183 -1.73 -12.82 8.79
CA PHE A 183 -2.27 -11.87 7.80
C PHE A 183 -3.54 -12.38 7.12
N ASN A 184 -3.55 -13.63 6.67
CA ASN A 184 -4.73 -14.23 6.04
C ASN A 184 -5.92 -14.39 6.98
N SER A 185 -5.66 -14.56 8.28
CA SER A 185 -6.69 -14.67 9.32
C SER A 185 -7.17 -13.32 9.86
N THR A 186 -6.44 -12.24 9.58
CA THR A 186 -6.82 -10.89 9.99
C THR A 186 -8.05 -10.43 9.22
N ASN A 187 -9.00 -9.87 9.96
CA ASN A 187 -10.22 -9.32 9.38
C ASN A 187 -10.05 -7.83 9.07
N PHE A 188 -10.48 -7.44 7.87
CA PHE A 188 -10.81 -6.07 7.52
C PHE A 188 -12.17 -5.71 8.14
N VAL A 189 -12.27 -4.57 8.82
CA VAL A 189 -13.50 -4.13 9.47
C VAL A 189 -13.93 -2.78 8.93
N GLU A 190 -15.10 -2.72 8.28
CA GLU A 190 -15.62 -1.49 7.69
C GLU A 190 -17.14 -1.56 7.50
N LEU A 191 -17.83 -0.45 7.76
CA LEU A 191 -19.29 -0.34 7.66
C LEU A 191 -19.76 0.05 6.26
N LEU A 192 -18.91 0.79 5.53
CA LEU A 192 -19.22 1.29 4.20
C LEU A 192 -18.52 0.48 3.11
N THR A 193 -19.17 0.35 1.95
CA THR A 193 -18.57 -0.33 0.80
C THR A 193 -17.59 0.60 0.11
N PHE A 194 -16.33 0.19 -0.04
CA PHE A 194 -15.31 1.00 -0.70
C PHE A 194 -15.50 1.05 -2.21
N SER A 195 -15.13 2.18 -2.80
CA SER A 195 -14.88 2.27 -4.25
C SER A 195 -13.72 1.37 -4.66
N ARG A 196 -13.65 1.05 -5.95
CA ARG A 196 -12.50 0.31 -6.50
C ARG A 196 -11.16 1.01 -6.25
N ALA A 197 -11.13 2.34 -6.36
CA ALA A 197 -9.92 3.12 -6.09
C ALA A 197 -9.50 2.99 -4.63
N GLN A 198 -10.42 3.24 -3.70
CA GLN A 198 -10.17 3.09 -2.25
C GLN A 198 -9.77 1.67 -1.88
N PHE A 199 -10.38 0.65 -2.51
CA PHE A 199 -10.00 -0.74 -2.30
C PHE A 199 -8.58 -1.03 -2.78
N ASN A 200 -8.19 -0.55 -3.96
CA ASN A 200 -6.84 -0.76 -4.49
C ASN A 200 -5.81 -0.10 -3.57
N ASP A 201 -6.06 1.14 -3.14
CA ASP A 201 -5.19 1.86 -2.20
C ASP A 201 -5.08 1.10 -0.86
N LEU A 202 -6.21 0.63 -0.33
CA LEU A 202 -6.24 -0.19 0.88
C LEU A 202 -5.42 -1.48 0.70
N ALA A 203 -5.63 -2.22 -0.39
CA ALA A 203 -4.92 -3.47 -0.66
C ALA A 203 -3.41 -3.25 -0.71
N ASP A 204 -2.96 -2.18 -1.38
CA ASP A 204 -1.55 -1.81 -1.45
C ASP A 204 -0.99 -1.44 -0.08
N VAL A 205 -1.74 -0.67 0.73
CA VAL A 205 -1.33 -0.31 2.10
C VAL A 205 -1.23 -1.55 2.98
N LEU A 206 -2.22 -2.45 2.95
CA LEU A 206 -2.22 -3.69 3.74
C LEU A 206 -1.02 -4.57 3.40
N ILE A 207 -0.74 -4.76 2.11
CA ILE A 207 0.38 -5.58 1.66
C ILE A 207 1.73 -4.90 1.95
N SER A 208 1.82 -3.59 1.78
CA SER A 208 3.02 -2.81 2.10
C SER A 208 3.35 -2.87 3.58
N ASN A 209 2.35 -2.71 4.44
CA ASN A 209 2.50 -2.83 5.90
C ASN A 209 2.91 -4.24 6.31
N PHE A 210 2.29 -5.27 5.73
CA PHE A 210 2.69 -6.66 5.92
C PHE A 210 4.19 -6.86 5.62
N LYS A 211 4.65 -6.44 4.44
CA LYS A 211 6.07 -6.58 4.04
C LYS A 211 7.00 -5.81 4.97
N LYS A 212 6.70 -4.54 5.24
CA LYS A 212 7.54 -3.66 6.07
C LYS A 212 7.66 -4.16 7.52
N ASN A 213 6.56 -4.62 8.11
CA ASN A 213 6.53 -5.06 9.50
C ASN A 213 7.39 -6.30 9.72
N ILE A 214 7.29 -7.30 8.84
CA ILE A 214 8.09 -8.53 8.94
C ILE A 214 9.57 -8.19 8.75
N LEU A 215 9.90 -7.41 7.71
CA LEU A 215 11.29 -6.98 7.46
C LEU A 215 11.89 -6.24 8.65
N ALA A 216 11.17 -5.27 9.20
CA ALA A 216 11.62 -4.51 10.35
C ALA A 216 11.81 -5.39 11.59
N ASN A 217 10.88 -6.32 11.85
CA ASN A 217 10.95 -7.23 12.99
C ASN A 217 12.16 -8.16 12.89
N GLU A 218 12.34 -8.83 11.75
CA GLU A 218 13.44 -9.79 11.57
C GLU A 218 14.81 -9.11 11.56
N LYS A 219 14.92 -7.94 10.91
CA LYS A 219 16.14 -7.13 10.94
C LYS A 219 16.49 -6.72 12.38
N ARG A 220 15.50 -6.27 13.16
CA ARG A 220 15.68 -5.90 14.57
C ARG A 220 16.13 -7.11 15.38
N THR A 221 15.46 -8.25 15.25
CA THR A 221 15.80 -9.49 15.97
C THR A 221 17.24 -9.90 15.68
N ALA A 222 17.63 -9.99 14.40
CA ALA A 222 18.99 -10.37 14.02
C ALA A 222 20.05 -9.37 14.54
N LYS A 223 19.73 -8.07 14.57
CA LYS A 223 20.62 -7.04 15.13
C LYS A 223 20.77 -7.16 16.64
N VAL A 224 19.67 -7.37 17.36
CA VAL A 224 19.68 -7.58 18.82
C VAL A 224 20.44 -8.84 19.17
N THR A 225 20.25 -9.94 18.44
CA THR A 225 21.02 -11.17 18.65
C THR A 225 22.52 -10.95 18.49
N SER A 226 22.95 -10.28 17.42
CA SER A 226 24.37 -9.94 17.20
C SER A 226 24.94 -9.09 18.35
N LEU A 227 24.20 -8.07 18.79
CA LEU A 227 24.58 -7.24 19.93
C LEU A 227 24.66 -8.03 21.23
N MET A 228 23.70 -8.91 21.50
CA MET A 228 23.71 -9.78 22.69
C MET A 228 24.92 -10.70 22.70
N ILE A 229 25.27 -11.30 21.56
CA ILE A 229 26.47 -12.15 21.43
C ILE A 229 27.74 -11.32 21.74
N ALA A 230 27.84 -10.11 21.20
CA ALA A 230 28.97 -9.23 21.40
C ALA A 230 29.11 -8.76 22.86
N GLN A 231 28.02 -8.25 23.45
CA GLN A 231 28.03 -7.66 24.79
C GLN A 231 28.24 -8.72 25.89
N ASN A 232 27.71 -9.92 25.69
CA ASN A 232 27.96 -11.06 26.58
C ASN A 232 29.31 -11.75 26.30
N ARG A 233 30.08 -11.28 25.31
CA ARG A 233 31.41 -11.80 24.95
C ARG A 233 31.41 -13.32 24.73
N LEU A 234 30.38 -13.84 24.06
CA LEU A 234 30.25 -15.27 23.84
C LEU A 234 31.41 -15.78 22.98
N LEU A 235 32.10 -16.80 23.49
CA LEU A 235 33.29 -17.36 22.87
C LEU A 235 32.90 -18.36 21.75
N SER A 236 33.39 -18.14 20.53
CA SER A 236 33.17 -19.04 19.39
C SER A 236 34.02 -20.29 19.53
N ALA A 237 33.41 -21.48 19.53
CA ALA A 237 34.16 -22.75 19.57
C ALA A 237 35.21 -22.90 18.45
N LEU A 238 35.08 -22.14 17.37
CA LEU A 238 36.03 -22.08 16.25
C LEU A 238 37.21 -21.14 16.48
N ARG A 239 37.28 -20.47 17.65
CA ARG A 239 38.35 -19.53 18.02
C ARG A 239 38.49 -18.35 17.04
N THR A 240 37.37 -17.94 16.43
CA THR A 240 37.32 -16.84 15.47
C THR A 240 37.25 -15.46 16.12
N ASN A 241 36.78 -15.37 17.37
CA ASN A 241 36.74 -14.14 18.17
C ASN A 241 37.68 -14.13 19.39
N TYR A 242 38.32 -15.26 19.70
CA TYR A 242 39.32 -15.36 20.78
C TYR A 242 40.35 -16.44 20.49
N TYR A 243 41.48 -16.40 21.20
CA TYR A 243 42.45 -17.48 21.24
C TYR A 243 42.90 -17.80 22.66
N THR A 244 43.16 -19.07 22.92
CA THR A 244 43.72 -19.56 24.19
C THR A 244 45.18 -19.97 23.98
N HIS A 245 46.04 -19.49 24.88
CA HIS A 245 47.42 -19.90 25.01
C HIS A 245 47.60 -20.62 26.36
N SER A 246 48.09 -21.84 26.32
CA SER A 246 48.50 -22.61 27.50
C SER A 246 49.93 -23.06 27.30
N VAL A 247 50.77 -22.90 28.32
CA VAL A 247 52.13 -23.44 28.29
C VAL A 247 52.03 -24.96 28.52
N PRO A 248 52.66 -25.81 27.70
CA PRO A 248 52.66 -27.26 27.93
C PRO A 248 53.09 -27.60 29.36
N GLY A 249 52.30 -28.42 30.06
CA GLY A 249 52.54 -28.79 31.47
C GLY A 249 52.01 -27.82 32.52
N SER A 250 51.47 -26.66 32.13
CA SER A 250 50.82 -25.71 33.04
C SER A 250 49.30 -25.93 33.09
N GLN A 251 48.71 -25.80 34.29
CA GLN A 251 47.25 -25.75 34.46
C GLN A 251 46.67 -24.36 34.15
N SER A 252 47.53 -23.34 33.97
CA SER A 252 47.13 -21.98 33.69
C SER A 252 47.03 -21.72 32.18
N TYR A 253 45.92 -21.12 31.75
CA TYR A 253 45.72 -20.65 30.39
C TYR A 253 45.41 -19.16 30.35
N LYS A 254 45.84 -18.48 29.29
CA LYS A 254 45.48 -17.09 29.00
C LYS A 254 44.60 -17.04 27.76
N THR A 255 43.51 -16.29 27.85
CA THR A 255 42.62 -15.98 26.73
C THR A 255 42.85 -14.58 26.23
N TYR A 256 42.80 -14.41 24.92
CA TYR A 256 43.00 -13.14 24.25
C TYR A 256 41.97 -12.97 23.13
N ASN A 257 41.69 -11.73 22.75
CA ASN A 257 40.73 -11.44 21.66
C ASN A 257 41.35 -11.70 20.29
N ALA A 258 40.55 -12.15 19.34
CA ALA A 258 40.97 -12.16 17.95
C ALA A 258 41.02 -10.72 17.40
N LEU A 259 42.09 -10.45 16.64
CA LEU A 259 42.33 -9.17 15.98
C LEU A 259 42.32 -9.41 14.46
N TYR A 260 41.61 -8.59 13.70
CA TYR A 260 41.59 -8.63 12.24
C TYR A 260 42.23 -7.35 11.69
N LEU A 261 42.91 -7.41 10.55
CA LEU A 261 43.35 -6.19 9.87
C LEU A 261 42.14 -5.37 9.39
N GLU A 262 42.17 -4.05 9.55
CA GLU A 262 41.14 -3.20 8.96
C GLU A 262 41.35 -3.05 7.45
N ARG A 263 40.30 -3.27 6.67
CA ARG A 263 40.32 -3.19 5.20
C ARG A 263 40.72 -1.81 4.67
N ASN A 264 40.42 -0.74 5.41
CA ASN A 264 40.67 0.66 5.05
C ASN A 264 41.55 1.41 6.07
N GLY A 265 42.28 0.67 6.90
CA GLY A 265 43.11 1.23 7.95
C GLY A 265 44.32 1.98 7.42
N ILE A 266 44.62 3.15 8.02
CA ILE A 266 45.97 3.73 7.95
C ILE A 266 46.94 2.64 8.45
N ASN A 267 48.05 2.41 7.74
CA ASN A 267 49.05 1.36 7.97
C ASN A 267 49.11 0.89 9.45
N GLY A 268 48.47 -0.23 9.76
CA GLY A 268 48.54 -0.89 11.06
C GLY A 268 47.29 -0.85 11.94
N SER A 269 46.16 -0.24 11.53
CA SER A 269 44.93 -0.33 12.34
C SER A 269 44.31 -1.74 12.29
N PHE A 270 43.83 -2.19 13.44
CA PHE A 270 43.26 -3.51 13.65
C PHE A 270 41.86 -3.41 14.27
N CYS A 271 40.99 -4.33 13.85
CA CYS A 271 39.66 -4.49 14.39
C CYS A 271 39.69 -5.55 15.49
N ASP A 272 39.46 -5.12 16.73
CA ASP A 272 39.31 -6.01 17.89
C ASP A 272 37.85 -6.48 18.00
N CYS A 273 37.66 -7.80 18.02
CA CYS A 273 36.36 -8.42 18.18
C CYS A 273 35.60 -7.98 19.44
N ARG A 274 36.32 -7.54 20.48
CA ARG A 274 35.73 -7.01 21.72
C ARG A 274 35.20 -5.58 21.57
N SER A 275 35.89 -4.72 20.83
CA SER A 275 35.55 -3.29 20.78
C SER A 275 34.50 -2.96 19.72
N ARG A 276 34.44 -3.73 18.63
CA ARG A 276 33.58 -3.44 17.47
C ARG A 276 32.35 -4.34 17.32
N ASN A 277 31.78 -4.84 18.41
CA ASN A 277 30.51 -5.60 18.40
C ASN A 277 30.42 -6.69 17.30
N ASN A 278 31.45 -7.54 17.17
CA ASN A 278 31.56 -8.59 16.14
C ASN A 278 31.54 -8.13 14.67
N GLN A 279 31.65 -6.83 14.38
CA GLN A 279 31.62 -6.30 13.02
C GLN A 279 32.92 -6.52 12.24
N CYS A 280 34.01 -6.95 12.91
CA CYS A 280 35.29 -7.17 12.26
C CYS A 280 35.18 -8.27 11.22
N THR A 281 35.51 -7.92 9.98
CA THR A 281 35.58 -8.88 8.88
C THR A 281 36.79 -8.63 7.98
N TYR A 282 37.25 -9.71 7.36
CA TYR A 282 38.37 -9.69 6.43
C TYR A 282 38.13 -10.73 5.31
N PRO A 283 38.57 -10.49 4.07
CA PRO A 283 38.44 -11.47 2.99
C PRO A 283 38.98 -12.85 3.37
N ALA A 284 38.20 -13.90 3.10
CA ALA A 284 38.52 -15.29 3.41
C ALA A 284 39.20 -16.00 2.24
N GLY A 285 40.08 -16.95 2.52
CA GLY A 285 40.72 -17.77 1.48
C GLY A 285 41.05 -19.18 1.94
N ALA A 286 41.65 -19.96 1.04
CA ALA A 286 42.33 -21.20 1.38
C ALA A 286 43.83 -20.92 1.48
N PHE A 287 44.41 -21.12 2.66
CA PHE A 287 45.84 -20.87 2.93
C PHE A 287 46.63 -22.19 2.91
N TYR A 288 47.96 -22.12 2.86
CA TYR A 288 48.81 -23.29 3.16
C TYR A 288 48.54 -23.77 4.60
N ASN A 289 48.95 -25.00 4.95
CA ASN A 289 48.84 -25.58 6.32
C ASN A 289 49.66 -24.75 7.34
N TRP A 290 49.21 -23.53 7.60
CA TRP A 290 49.80 -22.60 8.54
C TRP A 290 49.28 -22.98 9.92
N THR A 291 50.18 -23.55 10.69
CA THR A 291 49.96 -23.92 12.08
C THR A 291 50.08 -22.69 12.97
N LEU A 292 48.99 -22.42 13.70
CA LEU A 292 48.79 -21.42 14.73
C LEU A 292 48.90 -19.94 14.29
N PRO A 293 47.87 -19.12 14.55
CA PRO A 293 48.00 -17.67 14.51
C PRO A 293 49.21 -17.25 15.36
N GLU A 294 50.04 -16.33 14.86
CA GLU A 294 51.02 -15.65 15.70
C GLU A 294 50.26 -14.94 16.83
N LEU A 295 50.33 -15.52 18.03
CA LEU A 295 49.58 -15.08 19.20
C LEU A 295 49.84 -13.58 19.44
N GLY A 296 48.78 -12.79 19.48
CA GLY A 296 48.86 -11.35 19.70
C GLY A 296 48.99 -10.49 18.45
N LYS A 297 49.11 -11.08 17.26
CA LYS A 297 49.12 -10.32 16.00
C LYS A 297 47.76 -10.38 15.29
N PRO A 298 47.38 -9.31 14.57
CA PRO A 298 46.16 -9.33 13.77
C PRO A 298 46.26 -10.37 12.66
N ALA A 299 45.12 -10.98 12.32
CA ALA A 299 44.99 -11.88 11.19
C ALA A 299 45.42 -11.13 9.91
N LYS A 300 46.48 -11.62 9.25
CA LYS A 300 46.98 -11.06 8.00
C LYS A 300 46.95 -12.10 6.89
N ASN A 301 46.89 -11.63 5.66
CA ASN A 301 47.03 -12.42 4.45
C ASN A 301 48.50 -12.61 4.04
N ASN A 302 49.43 -12.74 4.99
CA ASN A 302 50.84 -12.99 4.69
C ASN A 302 51.27 -14.34 5.30
N PRO A 303 51.60 -15.36 4.48
CA PRO A 303 51.57 -15.38 3.02
C PRO A 303 50.14 -15.27 2.45
N PRO A 304 49.98 -14.83 1.19
CA PRO A 304 48.68 -14.73 0.55
C PRO A 304 47.99 -16.11 0.46
N PRO A 305 46.65 -16.14 0.44
CA PRO A 305 45.92 -17.39 0.26
C PRO A 305 46.25 -18.00 -1.11
N GLN A 306 46.31 -19.33 -1.17
CA GLN A 306 46.41 -20.08 -2.42
C GLN A 306 45.19 -19.83 -3.32
N PHE A 307 44.02 -19.66 -2.70
CA PHE A 307 42.79 -19.31 -3.39
C PHE A 307 41.99 -18.33 -2.55
N GLN A 308 41.84 -17.10 -3.05
CA GLN A 308 40.94 -16.11 -2.46
C GLN A 308 39.51 -16.48 -2.85
N ILE A 309 38.62 -16.67 -1.88
CA ILE A 309 37.23 -17.05 -2.15
C ILE A 309 36.44 -15.75 -2.43
N PRO A 310 35.92 -15.55 -3.65
CA PRO A 310 35.18 -14.33 -3.98
C PRO A 310 33.97 -14.17 -3.07
N GLY A 311 33.84 -12.99 -2.49
CA GLY A 311 32.69 -12.63 -1.66
C GLY A 311 32.66 -13.19 -0.25
N LEU A 312 33.50 -14.18 0.09
CA LEU A 312 33.49 -14.80 1.42
C LEU A 312 34.31 -13.98 2.42
N MET A 313 33.73 -13.73 3.59
CA MET A 313 34.32 -12.91 4.64
C MET A 313 34.53 -13.72 5.92
N ALA A 314 35.77 -13.78 6.42
CA ALA A 314 36.06 -14.25 7.77
C ALA A 314 35.74 -13.14 8.78
N GLY A 315 35.45 -13.48 10.04
CA GLY A 315 35.22 -12.49 11.08
C GLY A 315 34.94 -13.10 12.44
N CYS A 316 34.72 -12.25 13.44
CA CYS A 316 34.58 -12.64 14.84
C CYS A 316 33.57 -13.76 15.06
N MET A 317 32.37 -13.59 14.50
CA MET A 317 31.26 -14.52 14.66
C MET A 317 30.78 -15.03 13.30
N PRO A 318 30.44 -16.33 13.18
CA PRO A 318 29.97 -16.90 11.92
C PRO A 318 28.72 -16.22 11.35
N LEU A 319 27.79 -15.77 12.20
CA LEU A 319 26.57 -15.10 11.74
C LEU A 319 26.88 -13.74 11.10
N ASP A 320 27.65 -12.90 11.80
CA ASP A 320 27.98 -11.54 11.35
C ASP A 320 28.85 -11.54 10.10
N SER A 321 29.86 -12.43 10.07
CA SER A 321 30.74 -12.58 8.92
C SER A 321 30.04 -13.20 7.71
N MET A 322 29.13 -14.17 7.93
CA MET A 322 28.30 -14.69 6.83
C MET A 322 27.36 -13.63 6.28
N ARG A 323 26.75 -12.77 7.12
CA ARG A 323 25.92 -11.64 6.65
C ARG A 323 26.72 -10.62 5.84
N GLN A 324 27.99 -10.41 6.15
CA GLN A 324 28.86 -9.52 5.36
C GLN A 324 29.43 -10.19 4.10
N SER A 325 29.29 -11.51 3.97
CA SER A 325 29.68 -12.24 2.77
C SER A 325 28.65 -12.08 1.66
N THR A 326 29.05 -12.30 0.42
CA THR A 326 28.19 -12.37 -0.76
C THR A 326 28.04 -13.82 -1.23
N LEU A 327 27.19 -14.06 -2.23
CA LEU A 327 26.95 -15.39 -2.79
C LEU A 327 27.77 -15.67 -4.06
N GLU A 328 28.70 -14.79 -4.45
CA GLU A 328 29.45 -14.84 -5.72
C GLU A 328 30.05 -16.22 -6.01
N CYS A 329 30.72 -16.83 -5.03
CA CYS A 329 31.29 -18.16 -5.19
C CYS A 329 30.25 -19.24 -5.54
N LEU A 330 29.02 -19.13 -5.05
CA LEU A 330 27.97 -20.13 -5.28
C LEU A 330 27.41 -20.10 -6.71
N TYR A 331 27.71 -19.06 -7.48
CA TYR A 331 27.34 -18.95 -8.90
C TYR A 331 28.47 -19.39 -9.83
N ASN A 332 29.64 -19.76 -9.30
CA ASN A 332 30.81 -20.18 -10.07
C ASN A 332 31.25 -21.60 -9.69
N GLN A 333 31.14 -22.54 -10.64
CA GLN A 333 31.47 -23.95 -10.40
C GLN A 333 32.93 -24.14 -9.98
N SER A 334 33.88 -23.44 -10.61
CA SER A 334 35.29 -23.52 -10.25
C SER A 334 35.56 -23.06 -8.81
N CYS A 335 34.81 -22.06 -8.33
CA CYS A 335 34.90 -21.63 -6.95
C CYS A 335 34.34 -22.68 -5.98
N ILE A 336 33.17 -23.25 -6.29
CA ILE A 336 32.56 -24.33 -5.51
C ILE A 336 33.50 -25.53 -5.41
N ASP A 337 34.14 -25.90 -6.52
CA ASP A 337 35.07 -27.01 -6.59
C ASP A 337 36.32 -26.73 -5.72
N ALA A 338 36.81 -25.48 -5.69
CA ALA A 338 37.93 -25.08 -4.86
C ALA A 338 37.64 -25.11 -3.34
N ILE A 339 36.39 -24.82 -2.94
CA ILE A 339 35.98 -24.85 -1.52
C ILE A 339 35.40 -26.20 -1.07
N SER A 340 35.30 -27.17 -1.98
CA SER A 340 34.82 -28.51 -1.65
C SER A 340 35.94 -29.35 -1.04
N LEU A 341 35.86 -29.58 0.28
CA LEU A 341 36.86 -30.35 1.01
C LEU A 341 36.75 -31.86 0.78
N GLN A 342 35.55 -32.34 0.44
CA GLN A 342 35.28 -33.75 0.19
C GLN A 342 34.56 -33.92 -1.15
N PRO A 343 35.21 -33.55 -2.27
CA PRO A 343 34.57 -33.48 -3.57
C PRO A 343 34.21 -34.86 -4.12
N LYS A 344 34.78 -35.95 -3.58
CA LYS A 344 34.36 -37.32 -3.95
C LYS A 344 33.01 -37.72 -3.34
N ILE A 345 32.57 -37.06 -2.27
CA ILE A 345 31.36 -37.38 -1.52
C ILE A 345 30.18 -36.52 -2.00
N PHE A 346 30.44 -35.25 -2.28
CA PHE A 346 29.40 -34.32 -2.71
C PHE A 346 29.99 -33.13 -3.49
N ARG A 347 29.45 -32.89 -4.70
CA ARG A 347 29.73 -31.69 -5.50
C ARG A 347 28.41 -31.03 -5.86
N PRO A 348 28.02 -29.95 -5.17
CA PRO A 348 26.85 -29.19 -5.58
C PRO A 348 27.13 -28.48 -6.92
N LYS A 349 26.08 -28.39 -7.74
CA LYS A 349 26.11 -27.54 -8.94
C LYS A 349 26.01 -26.07 -8.55
N ALA A 350 26.66 -25.21 -9.32
CA ALA A 350 26.50 -23.77 -9.22
C ALA A 350 25.03 -23.33 -9.35
N LEU A 351 24.70 -22.26 -8.64
CA LEU A 351 23.43 -21.56 -8.73
C LEU A 351 23.29 -20.88 -10.09
N ASN A 352 22.06 -20.63 -10.53
CA ASN A 352 21.77 -19.99 -11.80
C ASN A 352 21.53 -18.49 -11.61
N ALA A 353 22.47 -17.65 -12.06
CA ALA A 353 22.37 -16.19 -11.92
C ALA A 353 21.09 -15.61 -12.56
N SER A 354 20.57 -16.20 -13.63
CA SER A 354 19.36 -15.72 -14.33
C SER A 354 18.06 -15.85 -13.52
N LEU A 355 18.07 -16.62 -12.41
CA LEU A 355 16.90 -16.76 -11.53
C LEU A 355 16.88 -15.73 -10.39
N SER A 356 17.99 -14.99 -10.19
CA SER A 356 18.14 -13.97 -9.15
C SER A 356 17.80 -12.59 -9.71
N THR A 357 16.99 -11.83 -8.97
CA THR A 357 16.77 -10.39 -9.25
C THR A 357 17.82 -9.52 -8.56
N PHE A 358 18.62 -10.09 -7.66
CA PHE A 358 19.65 -9.38 -6.91
C PHE A 358 21.00 -9.41 -7.63
N PRO A 359 21.79 -8.31 -7.56
CA PRO A 359 23.19 -8.32 -7.97
C PRO A 359 24.00 -9.40 -7.24
N LEU A 360 24.96 -10.03 -7.91
CA LEU A 360 25.75 -11.13 -7.34
C LEU A 360 26.64 -10.68 -6.17
N ASN A 361 27.06 -9.41 -6.18
CA ASN A 361 27.84 -8.78 -5.10
C ASN A 361 26.96 -8.29 -3.92
N SER A 362 25.66 -8.60 -3.93
CA SER A 362 24.79 -8.32 -2.78
C SER A 362 25.23 -9.15 -1.57
N THR A 363 25.33 -8.49 -0.42
CA THR A 363 25.63 -9.19 0.83
C THR A 363 24.46 -10.07 1.23
N ILE A 364 24.75 -11.19 1.90
CA ILE A 364 23.73 -12.06 2.49
C ILE A 364 22.90 -11.29 3.54
N GLY A 365 23.54 -10.34 4.23
CA GLY A 365 22.91 -9.42 5.16
C GLY A 365 21.83 -8.59 4.48
N SER A 366 22.11 -7.93 3.36
CA SER A 366 21.10 -7.17 2.62
C SER A 366 20.01 -8.07 2.05
N LEU A 367 20.35 -9.26 1.52
CA LEU A 367 19.35 -10.25 1.09
C LEU A 367 18.38 -10.61 2.22
N PHE A 368 18.87 -10.81 3.44
CA PHE A 368 18.03 -11.11 4.60
C PHE A 368 17.28 -9.88 5.13
N ASP A 369 17.99 -8.78 5.41
CA ASP A 369 17.47 -7.60 6.11
C ASP A 369 16.49 -6.77 5.27
N GLU A 370 16.64 -6.76 3.95
CA GLU A 370 15.84 -5.93 3.04
C GLU A 370 14.79 -6.72 2.27
N SER A 371 14.96 -8.04 2.16
CA SER A 371 14.04 -8.88 1.38
C SER A 371 13.66 -10.22 2.00
N LEU A 372 14.25 -10.63 3.12
CA LEU A 372 14.10 -11.98 3.70
C LEU A 372 14.33 -13.10 2.67
N PHE A 373 15.32 -12.90 1.80
CA PHE A 373 15.57 -13.77 0.64
C PHE A 373 14.35 -13.93 -0.27
N VAL A 374 13.45 -12.94 -0.38
CA VAL A 374 12.34 -12.98 -1.33
C VAL A 374 12.73 -12.26 -2.60
N GLU A 375 12.67 -12.99 -3.71
CA GLU A 375 12.94 -12.48 -5.05
C GLU A 375 11.73 -11.76 -5.62
N ILE A 376 10.55 -12.36 -5.47
CA ILE A 376 9.31 -11.84 -6.05
C ILE A 376 8.16 -12.03 -5.07
N TRP A 377 7.48 -10.93 -4.81
CA TRP A 377 6.15 -10.90 -4.20
C TRP A 377 5.13 -10.72 -5.33
N LYS A 378 4.37 -11.77 -5.67
CA LYS A 378 3.22 -11.58 -6.57
C LYS A 378 2.00 -11.32 -5.72
N ASN A 379 1.53 -10.09 -5.81
CA ASN A 379 0.35 -9.60 -5.13
C ASN A 379 -0.84 -9.72 -6.08
N GLN A 380 -1.93 -10.33 -5.62
CA GLN A 380 -3.20 -10.32 -6.33
C GLN A 380 -4.26 -9.84 -5.37
N SER A 381 -4.97 -8.76 -5.74
CA SER A 381 -6.17 -8.30 -5.07
C SER A 381 -7.36 -8.46 -6.02
N SER A 382 -8.53 -8.78 -5.48
CA SER A 382 -9.77 -8.82 -6.26
C SER A 382 -10.85 -8.00 -5.59
N PHE A 383 -11.18 -6.88 -6.24
CA PHE A 383 -12.29 -6.03 -5.82
C PHE A 383 -13.62 -6.77 -5.93
N GLU A 384 -13.78 -7.63 -6.93
CA GLU A 384 -14.99 -8.43 -7.15
C GLU A 384 -15.23 -9.38 -5.97
N ASN A 385 -14.18 -10.06 -5.50
CA ASN A 385 -14.27 -10.92 -4.33
C ASN A 385 -14.54 -10.13 -3.05
N TYR A 386 -13.93 -8.95 -2.89
CA TYR A 386 -14.23 -8.05 -1.77
C TYR A 386 -15.69 -7.59 -1.78
N PHE A 387 -16.17 -7.09 -2.91
CA PHE A 387 -17.53 -6.59 -3.09
C PHE A 387 -18.56 -7.70 -2.86
N ALA A 388 -18.31 -8.90 -3.38
CA ALA A 388 -19.14 -10.08 -3.12
C ALA A 388 -19.12 -10.50 -1.64
N ALA A 389 -17.97 -10.42 -0.97
CA ALA A 389 -17.85 -10.73 0.45
C ALA A 389 -18.54 -9.70 1.35
N CYS A 390 -18.56 -8.44 0.95
CA CYS A 390 -19.20 -7.34 1.67
C CYS A 390 -20.74 -7.47 1.71
N GLN A 391 -21.33 -8.11 0.69
CA GLN A 391 -22.77 -8.37 0.58
C GLN A 391 -23.62 -7.10 0.78
N SER A 392 -23.28 -6.03 0.05
CA SER A 392 -24.00 -4.75 0.15
C SER A 392 -25.47 -4.92 -0.23
N GLN A 393 -26.39 -4.53 0.67
CA GLN A 393 -27.83 -4.75 0.48
C GLN A 393 -28.57 -3.50 0.00
N SER A 394 -28.10 -2.31 0.35
CA SER A 394 -28.73 -1.05 -0.03
C SER A 394 -27.69 -0.02 -0.41
N LEU A 395 -27.93 0.69 -1.51
CA LEU A 395 -27.24 1.93 -1.82
C LEU A 395 -28.24 3.08 -1.80
N SER A 396 -27.78 4.23 -1.34
CA SER A 396 -28.50 5.49 -1.36
C SER A 396 -27.66 6.55 -2.08
N TYR A 397 -28.33 7.43 -2.80
CA TYR A 397 -27.70 8.62 -3.36
C TYR A 397 -28.74 9.73 -3.46
N SER A 398 -28.27 10.97 -3.35
CA SER A 398 -29.13 12.13 -3.54
C SER A 398 -28.69 12.97 -4.73
N TYR A 399 -29.67 13.54 -5.42
CA TYR A 399 -29.43 14.47 -6.53
C TYR A 399 -30.37 15.66 -6.45
N GLU A 400 -29.86 16.78 -6.92
CA GLU A 400 -30.59 18.03 -6.96
C GLU A 400 -31.36 18.19 -8.26
N ARG A 401 -32.65 18.52 -8.18
CA ARG A 401 -33.47 18.82 -9.36
C ARG A 401 -34.43 19.96 -9.07
N ARG A 402 -34.60 20.84 -10.05
CA ARG A 402 -35.64 21.88 -10.03
C ARG A 402 -37.02 21.26 -10.24
N PHE A 403 -38.06 21.98 -9.83
CA PHE A 403 -39.43 21.54 -10.00
C PHE A 403 -39.80 21.30 -11.46
N HIS A 404 -40.64 20.29 -11.68
CA HIS A 404 -41.24 20.01 -12.98
C HIS A 404 -42.37 20.98 -13.32
N LEU A 405 -42.57 21.23 -14.61
CA LEU A 405 -43.68 22.02 -15.15
C LEU A 405 -45.04 21.60 -14.59
N GLY A 406 -45.29 20.30 -14.43
CA GLY A 406 -46.53 19.81 -13.82
C GLY A 406 -46.74 20.32 -12.38
N LYS A 407 -45.66 20.35 -11.57
CA LYS A 407 -45.73 20.81 -10.18
C LYS A 407 -45.93 22.33 -10.08
N ILE A 408 -45.33 23.08 -11.02
CA ILE A 408 -45.57 24.52 -11.21
C ILE A 408 -47.06 24.78 -11.46
N ILE A 409 -47.65 24.06 -12.42
CA ILE A 409 -49.05 24.23 -12.79
C ILE A 409 -49.96 23.93 -11.59
N THR A 410 -49.73 22.83 -10.87
CA THR A 410 -50.54 22.50 -9.69
C THR A 410 -50.42 23.55 -8.58
N MET A 411 -49.21 24.05 -8.27
CA MET A 411 -49.05 25.10 -7.26
C MET A 411 -49.75 26.39 -7.67
N SER A 412 -49.66 26.78 -8.94
CA SER A 412 -50.39 27.93 -9.49
C SER A 412 -51.90 27.75 -9.37
N LEU A 413 -52.43 26.56 -9.65
CA LEU A 413 -53.86 26.26 -9.52
C LEU A 413 -54.33 26.29 -8.06
N TYR A 414 -53.53 25.78 -7.10
CA TYR A 414 -53.86 25.85 -5.68
C TYR A 414 -53.93 27.29 -5.17
N VAL A 415 -52.94 28.12 -5.54
CA VAL A 415 -52.93 29.54 -5.15
C VAL A 415 -54.10 30.29 -5.78
N PHE A 416 -54.37 30.05 -7.07
CA PHE A 416 -55.53 30.63 -7.74
C PHE A 416 -56.84 30.21 -7.07
N GLY A 417 -57.03 28.92 -6.79
CA GLY A 417 -58.23 28.40 -6.13
C GLY A 417 -58.45 28.99 -4.73
N GLY A 418 -57.40 29.11 -3.93
CA GLY A 418 -57.46 29.75 -2.62
C GLY A 418 -57.85 31.23 -2.69
N LEU A 419 -57.30 31.96 -3.65
CA LEU A 419 -57.68 33.36 -3.91
C LEU A 419 -59.13 33.49 -4.36
N VAL A 420 -59.64 32.58 -5.20
CA VAL A 420 -61.05 32.58 -5.61
C VAL A 420 -61.97 32.35 -4.41
N THR A 421 -61.68 31.36 -3.56
CA THR A 421 -62.51 31.10 -2.37
C THR A 421 -62.47 32.26 -1.36
N ALA A 422 -61.33 32.92 -1.19
CA ALA A 422 -61.21 34.10 -0.33
C ALA A 422 -61.84 35.36 -0.94
N TRP A 423 -62.05 35.36 -2.25
CA TRP A 423 -62.74 36.42 -2.98
C TRP A 423 -64.26 36.23 -2.99
N GLU A 424 -64.73 35.00 -2.81
CA GLU A 424 -66.16 34.64 -2.67
C GLU A 424 -66.69 34.78 -1.23
N LEU A 425 -65.81 34.73 -0.22
CA LEU A 425 -66.08 35.04 1.20
C LEU A 425 -66.08 36.55 1.44
#